data_AF-A0A1B6HB85-F1
#
_entry.id   AF-A0A1B6HB85-F1
#
_cell.length_a   1.000
_cell.length_b   1.000
_cell.length_c   1.000
_cell.angle_alpha   90.00
_cell.angle_beta   90.00
_cell.angle_gamma   90.00
#
_symmetry.space_group_name_H-M   'P 1'
#
loop_
_entity.id
_entity.type
_entity.pdbx_description
1 polymer ?
#
loop_
_entity_poly.entity_id
_entity_poly.type
_entity_poly.pdbx_seq_one_letter_code
_entity_poly.pdbx_strand_id
1 'polypeptide(L)'
;MAQEQIIKIENALTKSLNEIDKLYTRKIQGDMHRCAAQCCDRTSESIENVYNCIKVCSSDFDKVQRYLQAEYNQFQNRLQRCVLQCSDEIVDKMGLSPSTSDMARYNRQYETCV
;
A
#
# COMPACT_ATOMS: atom_id res chain seq x y z
N MET A 1 12.86 18.55 -0.21
CA MET A 1 13.59 17.28 -0.40
C MET A 1 12.80 16.10 0.14
N ALA A 2 12.60 15.98 1.46
CA ALA A 2 11.80 14.92 2.07
C ALA A 2 10.38 14.76 1.50
N GLN A 3 9.61 15.85 1.48
CA GLN A 3 8.23 15.80 1.00
C GLN A 3 8.11 15.36 -0.46
N GLU A 4 9.06 15.75 -1.32
CA GLU A 4 9.07 15.34 -2.73
C GLU A 4 9.34 13.83 -2.86
N GLN A 5 10.26 13.28 -2.07
CA GLN A 5 10.55 11.85 -2.09
C GLN A 5 9.41 11.02 -1.53
N ILE A 6 8.72 11.50 -0.48
CA ILE A 6 7.52 10.85 0.05
C ILE A 6 6.46 10.69 -1.06
N ILE A 7 6.19 11.76 -1.82
CA ILE A 7 5.22 11.71 -2.93
C ILE A 7 5.66 10.71 -4.02
N LYS A 8 6.95 10.66 -4.37
CA LYS A 8 7.47 9.70 -5.35
C LYS A 8 7.27 8.26 -4.89
N ILE A 9 7.55 7.99 -3.62
CA ILE A 9 7.36 6.67 -3.00
C ILE A 9 5.87 6.31 -2.99
N GLU A 10 4.98 7.19 -2.55
CA GLU A 10 3.53 6.94 -2.52
C GLU A 10 2.98 6.58 -3.92
N ASN A 11 3.45 7.27 -4.96
CA ASN A 11 3.09 6.95 -6.33
C ASN A 11 3.61 5.57 -6.77
N ALA A 12 4.84 5.20 -6.41
CA ALA A 12 5.41 3.89 -6.73
C ALA A 12 4.71 2.76 -5.97
N LEU A 13 4.35 3.00 -4.71
CA LEU A 13 3.58 2.09 -3.87
C LEU A 13 2.18 1.86 -4.43
N THR A 14 1.50 2.92 -4.87
CA THR A 14 0.19 2.83 -5.52
C THR A 14 0.25 2.02 -6.81
N LYS A 15 1.29 2.21 -7.64
CA LYS A 15 1.52 1.37 -8.83
C LYS A 15 1.71 -0.11 -8.45
N SER A 16 2.45 -0.38 -7.38
CA SER A 16 2.68 -1.75 -6.91
C SER A 16 1.39 -2.41 -6.43
N LEU A 17 0.52 -1.67 -5.72
CA LEU A 17 -0.82 -2.16 -5.34
C LEU A 17 -1.68 -2.50 -6.56
N ASN A 18 -1.63 -1.70 -7.63
CA ASN A 18 -2.36 -2.00 -8.86
C ASN A 18 -1.88 -3.29 -9.52
N GLU A 19 -0.58 -3.59 -9.47
CA GLU A 19 -0.06 -4.86 -10.00
C GLU A 19 -0.44 -6.05 -9.12
N ILE A 20 -0.41 -5.90 -7.79
CA ILE A 20 -0.91 -6.93 -6.86
C ILE A 20 -2.39 -7.21 -7.13
N ASP A 21 -3.20 -6.18 -7.36
CA ASP A 21 -4.61 -6.33 -7.71
C ASP A 21 -4.78 -7.18 -8.98
N LYS A 22 -4.12 -6.79 -10.06
CA LYS A 22 -4.22 -7.46 -11.36
C LYS A 22 -3.77 -8.93 -11.29
N LEU A 23 -2.67 -9.20 -10.58
CA LEU A 23 -2.05 -10.52 -10.55
C LEU A 23 -2.74 -11.49 -9.60
N TYR A 24 -3.22 -11.01 -8.45
CA TYR A 24 -3.63 -11.88 -7.35
C TYR A 24 -5.05 -11.59 -6.85
N THR A 25 -5.39 -10.33 -6.61
CA THR A 25 -6.61 -9.98 -5.86
C THR A 25 -7.87 -9.99 -6.71
N ARG A 26 -7.80 -9.52 -7.96
CA ARG A 26 -8.98 -9.35 -8.83
C ARG A 26 -9.69 -10.65 -9.15
N LYS A 27 -8.94 -11.74 -9.31
CA LYS A 27 -9.51 -13.07 -9.52
C LYS A 27 -10.31 -13.53 -8.30
N ILE A 28 -9.71 -13.41 -7.11
CA ILE A 28 -10.32 -13.78 -5.82
C ILE A 28 -11.60 -12.96 -5.60
N GLN A 29 -11.56 -11.66 -5.87
CA GLN A 29 -12.72 -10.78 -5.79
C GLN A 29 -13.84 -11.20 -6.77
N GLY A 30 -13.47 -11.53 -8.01
CA GLY A 30 -14.42 -12.01 -9.01
C GLY A 30 -15.10 -13.31 -8.58
N ASP A 31 -14.35 -14.26 -8.03
CA ASP A 31 -14.89 -15.54 -7.54
C ASP A 31 -15.81 -15.34 -6.33
N MET A 32 -15.44 -14.44 -5.42
CA MET A 32 -16.28 -14.01 -4.30
C MET A 32 -17.63 -13.45 -4.78
N HIS A 33 -17.63 -12.54 -5.76
CA HIS A 33 -18.86 -11.96 -6.30
C HIS A 33 -19.74 -12.98 -7.03
N ARG A 34 -19.14 -13.90 -7.81
CA ARG A 34 -19.90 -14.98 -8.46
C ARG A 34 -20.54 -15.92 -7.44
N CYS A 35 -19.80 -16.30 -6.40
CA CYS A 35 -20.33 -17.09 -5.28
C CYS A 35 -21.51 -16.38 -4.61
N ALA A 36 -21.36 -15.08 -4.28
CA ALA A 36 -22.42 -14.31 -3.65
C ALA A 36 -23.67 -14.18 -4.54
N ALA A 37 -23.51 -14.01 -5.85
CA ALA A 37 -24.64 -14.00 -6.79
C ALA A 37 -25.42 -15.32 -6.75
N GLN A 38 -24.72 -16.47 -6.74
CA GLN A 38 -25.37 -17.78 -6.61
C GLN A 38 -26.11 -17.97 -5.28
N CYS A 39 -25.68 -17.31 -4.20
CA CYS A 39 -26.43 -17.30 -2.94
C CYS A 39 -27.76 -16.54 -3.10
N CYS A 40 -27.76 -15.42 -3.82
CA CYS A 40 -28.95 -14.59 -4.05
C CYS A 40 -30.01 -15.26 -4.94
N ASP A 41 -29.60 -16.20 -5.80
CA ASP A 41 -30.53 -16.94 -6.66
C ASP A 41 -31.40 -17.95 -5.90
N ARG A 42 -31.09 -18.21 -4.62
CA ARG A 42 -31.78 -19.23 -3.78
C ARG A 42 -33.06 -18.67 -3.16
N THR A 43 -34.06 -18.44 -4.00
CA THR A 43 -35.34 -17.81 -3.61
C THR A 43 -36.17 -18.57 -2.57
N SER A 44 -35.90 -19.86 -2.37
CA SER A 44 -36.55 -20.70 -1.36
C SER A 44 -35.88 -20.65 0.01
N GLU A 45 -34.66 -20.13 0.12
CA GLU A 45 -33.93 -20.02 1.39
C GLU A 45 -34.39 -18.80 2.20
N SER A 46 -34.22 -18.87 3.53
CA SER A 46 -34.46 -17.71 4.39
C SER A 46 -33.42 -16.61 4.13
N ILE A 47 -33.77 -15.38 4.49
CA ILE A 47 -32.88 -14.22 4.41
C ILE A 47 -31.57 -14.49 5.19
N GLU A 48 -31.68 -15.11 6.36
CA GLU A 48 -30.51 -15.42 7.20
C GLU A 48 -29.55 -16.41 6.52
N ASN A 49 -30.08 -17.45 5.86
CA ASN A 49 -29.26 -18.42 5.16
C ASN A 49 -28.53 -17.81 3.96
N VAL A 50 -29.23 -16.99 3.17
CA VAL A 50 -28.64 -16.26 2.04
C VAL A 50 -27.54 -15.32 2.54
N TYR A 51 -27.78 -14.57 3.62
CA TYR A 51 -26.78 -13.68 4.21
C TYR A 51 -25.53 -14.43 4.70
N ASN A 52 -25.72 -15.56 5.39
CA ASN A 52 -24.61 -16.41 5.84
C ASN A 52 -23.83 -16.99 4.66
N CYS A 53 -24.50 -17.41 3.58
CA CYS A 53 -23.85 -17.86 2.35
C CYS A 53 -22.95 -16.77 1.76
N ILE A 54 -23.44 -15.54 1.63
CA ILE A 54 -22.66 -14.39 1.12
C ILE A 54 -21.45 -14.11 2.01
N LYS A 55 -21.62 -14.17 3.34
CA LYS A 55 -20.52 -13.98 4.30
C LYS A 55 -19.43 -15.04 4.16
N VAL A 56 -19.79 -16.29 3.86
CA VAL A 56 -18.79 -17.33 3.57
C VAL A 56 -18.04 -17.00 2.28
N CYS A 57 -18.75 -16.60 1.22
CA CYS A 57 -18.14 -16.20 -0.06
C CYS A 57 -17.14 -15.04 0.09
N SER A 58 -17.39 -14.07 1.00
CA SER A 58 -16.48 -12.95 1.22
C SER A 58 -15.26 -13.29 2.08
N SER A 59 -15.33 -14.35 2.87
CA SER A 59 -14.38 -14.60 3.96
C SER A 59 -12.91 -14.67 3.52
N ASP A 60 -12.61 -15.26 2.38
CA ASP A 60 -11.25 -15.37 1.88
C ASP A 60 -10.75 -14.06 1.27
N PHE A 61 -11.61 -13.36 0.53
CA PHE A 61 -11.29 -12.02 0.04
C PHE A 61 -11.01 -11.05 1.20
N ASP A 62 -11.82 -11.10 2.26
CA ASP A 62 -11.66 -10.26 3.45
C ASP A 62 -10.35 -10.55 4.20
N LYS A 63 -9.86 -11.80 4.19
CA LYS A 63 -8.52 -12.14 4.73
C LYS A 63 -7.42 -11.53 3.87
N VAL A 64 -7.51 -11.67 2.55
CA VAL A 64 -6.52 -11.12 1.60
C VAL A 64 -6.47 -9.60 1.70
N GLN A 65 -7.62 -8.92 1.72
CA GLN A 65 -7.70 -7.47 1.87
C GLN A 65 -7.05 -6.99 3.18
N ARG A 66 -7.38 -7.62 4.31
CA ARG A 66 -6.79 -7.26 5.61
C ARG A 66 -5.28 -7.47 5.64
N TYR A 67 -4.79 -8.56 5.07
CA TYR A 67 -3.36 -8.84 4.98
C TYR A 67 -2.65 -7.77 4.14
N LEU A 68 -3.12 -7.52 2.92
CA LEU A 68 -2.52 -6.53 2.02
C LEU A 68 -2.54 -5.12 2.63
N GLN A 69 -3.64 -4.73 3.27
CA GLN A 69 -3.74 -3.43 3.94
C GLN A 69 -2.74 -3.30 5.09
N ALA A 70 -2.57 -4.34 5.91
CA ALA A 70 -1.62 -4.34 7.01
C ALA A 70 -0.17 -4.22 6.51
N GLU A 71 0.22 -5.05 5.54
CA GLU A 71 1.56 -5.04 4.94
C GLU A 71 1.85 -3.71 4.24
N TYR A 72 0.89 -3.19 3.48
CA TYR A 72 1.02 -1.91 2.80
C TYR A 72 1.26 -0.77 3.79
N ASN A 73 0.43 -0.68 4.83
CA ASN A 73 0.57 0.36 5.85
C ASN A 73 1.90 0.23 6.59
N GLN A 74 2.31 -0.99 6.94
CA GLN A 74 3.60 -1.22 7.60
C GLN A 74 4.76 -0.80 6.70
N PHE A 75 4.72 -1.15 5.42
CA PHE A 75 5.75 -0.83 4.45
C PHE A 75 5.84 0.68 4.18
N GLN A 76 4.70 1.34 3.93
CA GLN A 76 4.63 2.79 3.74
C GLN A 76 5.18 3.54 4.96
N ASN A 77 4.79 3.16 6.18
CA ASN A 77 5.28 3.78 7.41
C ASN A 77 6.80 3.62 7.58
N ARG A 78 7.35 2.45 7.24
CA ARG A 78 8.80 2.22 7.31
C ARG A 78 9.56 3.08 6.31
N LEU A 79 9.05 3.18 5.07
CA LEU A 79 9.66 4.01 4.04
C LEU A 79 9.60 5.50 4.39
N GLN A 80 8.45 6.01 4.82
CA GLN A 80 8.32 7.41 5.26
C GLN A 80 9.30 7.73 6.39
N ARG A 81 9.46 6.84 7.38
CA ARG A 81 10.48 7.01 8.44
C ARG A 81 11.91 7.02 7.90
N CYS A 82 12.23 6.14 6.94
CA CYS A 82 13.54 6.12 6.29
C CYS A 82 13.84 7.45 5.60
N VAL A 83 12.87 7.97 4.84
CA VAL A 83 12.99 9.25 4.12
C VAL A 83 13.23 10.42 5.06
N LEU A 84 12.51 10.47 6.18
CA LEU A 84 12.67 11.50 7.20
C LEU A 84 14.04 11.38 7.90
N GLN A 85 14.41 10.17 8.33
CA GLN A 85 15.72 9.94 8.95
C GLN A 85 16.87 10.33 8.02
N CYS A 86 16.84 9.91 6.75
CA CYS A 86 17.82 10.31 5.75
C CYS A 86 17.86 11.83 5.56
N SER A 87 16.71 12.50 5.61
CA SER A 87 16.65 13.96 5.49
C SER A 87 17.33 14.62 6.68
N ASP A 88 17.03 14.18 7.90
CA ASP A 88 17.60 14.72 9.13
C ASP A 88 19.12 14.53 9.17
N GLU A 89 19.61 13.32 8.87
CA GLU A 89 21.05 13.02 8.82
C GLU A 89 21.81 13.89 7.79
N ILE A 90 21.17 14.21 6.68
CA ILE A 90 21.76 15.04 5.63
C ILE A 90 21.75 16.52 6.03
N VAL A 91 20.68 16.99 6.67
CA VAL A 91 20.59 18.35 7.23
C VAL A 91 21.65 18.55 8.32
N ASP A 92 21.82 17.58 9.21
CA ASP A 92 22.83 17.62 10.28
C ASP A 92 24.25 17.72 9.71
N LYS A 93 24.54 17.00 8.61
CA LYS A 93 25.83 17.06 7.91
C LYS A 93 26.05 18.38 7.16
N MET A 94 24.99 19.03 6.70
CA MET A 94 25.08 20.29 5.94
C MET A 94 25.52 21.48 6.80
N GLY A 95 25.12 21.52 8.06
CA GLY A 95 25.39 22.66 8.95
C GLY A 95 24.69 23.96 8.51
N LEU A 96 25.11 25.11 9.08
CA LEU A 96 24.37 26.38 8.98
C LEU A 96 24.56 27.16 7.66
N SER A 97 25.57 26.84 6.84
CA SER A 97 25.83 27.58 5.58
C SER A 97 26.63 26.74 4.55
N PRO A 98 25.99 25.79 3.86
CA PRO A 98 26.64 25.01 2.81
C PRO A 98 26.84 25.82 1.53
N SER A 99 27.96 25.58 0.82
CA SER A 99 28.18 26.15 -0.52
C SER A 99 27.33 25.43 -1.59
N THR A 100 27.20 26.02 -2.78
CA THR A 100 26.42 25.40 -3.89
C THR A 100 26.96 24.02 -4.31
N SER A 101 28.28 23.80 -4.26
CA SER A 101 28.88 22.50 -4.54
C SER A 101 28.62 21.48 -3.43
N ASP A 102 28.54 21.94 -2.17
CA ASP A 102 28.14 21.10 -1.04
C ASP A 102 26.68 20.66 -1.17
N MET A 103 25.77 21.57 -1.56
CA MET A 103 24.35 21.25 -1.78
C MET A 103 24.16 20.12 -2.81
N ALA A 104 24.88 20.17 -3.93
CA ALA A 104 24.82 19.12 -4.95
C ALA A 104 25.34 17.76 -4.43
N ARG A 105 26.41 17.76 -3.61
CA ARG A 105 26.93 16.56 -2.97
C ARG A 105 25.90 15.96 -2.00
N TYR A 106 25.31 16.78 -1.15
CA TYR A 106 24.34 16.34 -0.14
C TYR A 106 23.03 15.84 -0.76
N ASN A 107 22.57 16.44 -1.86
CA ASN A 107 21.43 15.91 -2.62
C ASN A 107 21.68 14.50 -3.14
N ARG A 108 22.87 14.22 -3.70
CA ARG A 108 23.22 12.86 -4.14
C ARG A 108 23.30 11.87 -2.97
N GLN A 109 23.85 12.29 -1.85
CA GLN A 109 23.89 11.46 -0.64
C GLN A 109 22.49 11.13 -0.14
N TYR A 110 21.59 12.12 -0.17
CA TYR A 110 20.19 11.94 0.17
C TYR A 110 19.48 10.96 -0.77
N GLU A 111 19.66 11.10 -2.08
CA GLU A 111 19.12 10.18 -3.09
C GLU A 111 19.66 8.75 -2.98
N THR A 112 20.87 8.56 -2.44
CA THR A 112 21.44 7.21 -2.21
C THR A 112 20.93 6.58 -0.90
N CYS A 113 20.44 7.41 0.03
CA CYS A 113 19.94 6.97 1.33
C CYS A 113 18.51 6.44 1.26
N VAL A 114 17.68 7.04 0.40
CA VAL A 114 16.26 6.73 0.18
C VAL A 114 16.10 5.65 -0.88
#